data_AF-A0A820BVL5-F1
#
_entry.id   AF-A0A820BVL5-F1
#
_cell.length_a   1.000
_cell.length_b   1.000
_cell.length_c   1.000
_cell.angle_alpha   90.00
_cell.angle_beta   90.00
_cell.angle_gamma   90.00
#
_symmetry.space_group_name_H-M   'P 1'
#
loop_
_entity.id
_entity.type
_entity.pdbx_description
1 polymer ?
#
loop_
_entity_poly.entity_id
_entity_poly.type
_entity_poly.pdbx_seq_one_letter_code
_entity_poly.pdbx_strand_id
1 'polypeptide(L)'
;AERSGKSTLMKQMRIMYGTGYSEEDKRSFVKFVYQNIFMAMQSMIRAMDTLKIQYRDKRNEQKHAALVRSVDYETVTILEPQYVEAIKSLWSDPGIKECYDRRREYQLIDSAKYYLDSIDRIAAPDYLSTEQDILCVRILINGITEYSFDFENITFR
;
A
#
# COMPACT_ATOMS: atom_id res chain seq x y z
N ALA A 1 16.69 -3.91 -7.19
CA ALA A 1 16.27 -3.18 -8.41
C ALA A 1 14.77 -2.84 -8.45
N GLU A 2 14.07 -2.80 -7.30
CA GLU A 2 12.60 -2.64 -7.21
C GLU A 2 12.06 -1.21 -7.26
N ARG A 3 12.93 -0.20 -7.28
CA ARG A 3 12.54 1.23 -7.26
C ARG A 3 12.48 1.89 -8.65
N SER A 4 12.66 1.12 -9.73
CA SER A 4 12.86 1.69 -11.08
C SER A 4 11.58 2.02 -11.85
N GLY A 5 10.39 1.94 -11.23
CA GLY A 5 9.12 2.29 -11.88
C GLY A 5 8.66 1.32 -12.99
N LYS A 6 9.44 0.28 -13.31
CA LYS A 6 9.16 -0.69 -14.39
C LYS A 6 7.79 -1.36 -14.27
N SER A 7 7.41 -1.78 -13.07
CA SER A 7 6.09 -2.38 -12.83
C SER A 7 4.97 -1.37 -13.10
N THR A 8 5.13 -0.12 -12.63
CA THR A 8 4.17 0.96 -12.89
C THR A 8 4.04 1.25 -14.38
N LEU A 9 5.15 1.30 -15.13
CA LEU A 9 5.12 1.48 -16.58
C LEU A 9 4.36 0.36 -17.28
N MET A 10 4.60 -0.91 -16.91
CA MET A 10 3.86 -2.05 -17.49
C MET A 10 2.37 -1.98 -17.19
N LYS A 11 1.99 -1.59 -15.98
CA LYS A 11 0.58 -1.40 -15.60
C LYS A 11 -0.05 -0.25 -16.40
N GLN A 12 0.67 0.86 -16.59
CA GLN A 12 0.20 1.98 -17.42
C GLN A 12 0.04 1.57 -18.89
N MET A 13 0.98 0.79 -19.44
CA MET A 13 0.86 0.24 -20.80
C MET A 13 -0.38 -0.64 -20.94
N ARG A 14 -0.68 -1.48 -19.93
CA ARG A 14 -1.89 -2.31 -19.91
C ARG A 14 -3.17 -1.50 -19.88
N ILE A 15 -3.19 -0.37 -19.16
CA ILE A 15 -4.36 0.53 -19.12
C ILE A 15 -4.54 1.26 -20.46
N MET A 16 -3.47 1.80 -21.04
CA MET A 16 -3.58 2.64 -22.25
C MET A 16 -3.72 1.84 -23.55
N TYR A 17 -3.08 0.68 -23.63
CA TYR A 17 -2.91 -0.07 -24.90
C TYR A 17 -3.32 -1.55 -24.79
N GLY A 18 -3.62 -2.05 -23.59
CA GLY A 18 -4.08 -3.41 -23.37
C GLY A 18 -5.59 -3.49 -23.15
N THR A 19 -6.04 -4.61 -22.58
CA THR A 19 -7.45 -4.84 -22.19
C THR A 19 -7.86 -4.12 -20.91
N GLY A 20 -6.97 -3.31 -20.31
CA GLY A 20 -7.18 -2.74 -18.99
C GLY A 20 -7.20 -3.79 -17.88
N TYR A 21 -7.91 -3.49 -16.79
CA TYR A 21 -8.11 -4.40 -15.65
C TYR A 21 -9.59 -4.77 -15.52
N SER A 22 -9.88 -6.06 -15.67
CA SER A 22 -11.22 -6.61 -15.43
C SER A 22 -11.60 -6.53 -13.94
N GLU A 23 -12.88 -6.73 -13.64
CA GLU A 23 -13.34 -6.81 -12.24
C GLU A 23 -12.68 -7.96 -11.47
N GLU A 24 -12.37 -9.07 -12.15
CA GLU A 24 -11.63 -10.20 -11.55
C GLU A 24 -10.18 -9.81 -11.25
N ASP A 25 -9.51 -9.10 -12.17
CA ASP A 25 -8.18 -8.54 -11.92
C ASP A 25 -8.24 -7.64 -10.68
N LYS A 26 -9.17 -6.67 -10.65
CA LYS A 26 -9.32 -5.73 -9.52
C LYS A 26 -9.54 -6.45 -8.20
N ARG A 27 -10.31 -7.54 -8.17
CA ARG A 27 -10.49 -8.39 -6.96
C ARG A 27 -9.17 -9.04 -6.54
N SER A 28 -8.40 -9.57 -7.49
CA SER A 28 -7.11 -10.23 -7.21
C SER A 28 -6.08 -9.29 -6.56
N PHE A 29 -6.16 -7.98 -6.84
CA PHE A 29 -5.28 -6.95 -6.27
C PHE A 29 -5.67 -6.48 -4.86
N VAL A 30 -6.91 -6.72 -4.42
CA VAL A 30 -7.41 -6.24 -3.11
C VAL A 30 -6.50 -6.68 -1.97
N LYS A 31 -6.11 -7.97 -1.94
CA LYS A 31 -5.20 -8.48 -0.89
C LYS A 31 -3.90 -7.68 -0.84
N PHE A 32 -3.26 -7.43 -1.99
CA PHE A 32 -1.98 -6.72 -2.05
C PHE A 32 -2.08 -5.28 -1.56
N VAL A 33 -3.23 -4.61 -1.78
CA VAL A 33 -3.50 -3.29 -1.21
C VAL A 33 -3.49 -3.35 0.32
N TYR A 34 -4.17 -4.33 0.92
CA TYR A 34 -4.15 -4.53 2.38
C TYR A 34 -2.73 -4.79 2.89
N GLN A 35 -1.97 -5.67 2.23
CA GLN A 35 -0.58 -5.95 2.59
C GLN A 35 0.28 -4.68 2.55
N ASN A 36 0.10 -3.82 1.55
CA ASN A 36 0.82 -2.55 1.42
C ASN A 36 0.48 -1.57 2.55
N ILE A 37 -0.78 -1.52 2.99
CA ILE A 37 -1.21 -0.70 4.14
C ILE A 37 -0.51 -1.15 5.41
N PHE A 38 -0.54 -2.45 5.73
CA PHE A 38 0.13 -3.00 6.91
C PHE A 38 1.64 -2.78 6.84
N MET A 39 2.26 -3.07 5.69
CA MET A 39 3.70 -2.83 5.47
C MET A 39 4.07 -1.36 5.71
N ALA A 40 3.29 -0.41 5.19
CA ALA A 40 3.53 1.02 5.39
C ALA A 40 3.43 1.41 6.87
N MET A 41 2.33 1.03 7.54
CA MET A 41 2.11 1.39 8.93
C MET A 41 3.14 0.75 9.87
N GLN A 42 3.46 -0.54 9.68
CA GLN A 42 4.50 -1.23 10.46
C GLN A 42 5.89 -0.62 10.26
N SER A 43 6.23 -0.18 9.05
CA SER A 43 7.49 0.54 8.81
C SER A 43 7.55 1.87 9.55
N MET A 44 6.46 2.64 9.60
CA MET A 44 6.41 3.88 10.39
C MET A 44 6.48 3.59 11.90
N ILE A 45 5.78 2.57 12.39
CA ILE A 45 5.83 2.13 13.80
C ILE A 45 7.27 1.77 14.20
N ARG A 46 8.01 1.00 13.37
CA ARG A 46 9.43 0.67 13.61
C ARG A 46 10.33 1.91 13.55
N ALA A 47 10.03 2.84 12.66
CA ALA A 47 10.77 4.09 12.54
C ALA A 47 10.58 5.00 13.76
N MET A 48 9.39 5.03 14.38
CA MET A 48 9.16 5.74 15.65
C MET A 48 10.17 5.32 16.73
N ASP A 49 10.38 4.01 16.90
CA ASP A 49 11.31 3.45 17.90
C ASP A 49 12.78 3.85 17.60
N THR A 50 13.13 3.93 16.32
CA THR A 50 14.48 4.25 15.83
C THR A 50 14.77 5.74 15.93
N LEU A 51 13.82 6.57 15.50
CA LEU A 51 13.92 8.04 15.49
C LEU A 51 13.58 8.67 16.85
N LYS A 52 13.20 7.85 17.84
CA LYS A 52 12.81 8.25 19.20
C LYS A 52 11.63 9.23 19.23
N ILE A 53 10.71 9.07 18.29
CA ILE A 53 9.48 9.87 18.23
C ILE A 53 8.44 9.22 19.13
N GLN A 54 7.80 10.03 19.96
CA GLN A 54 6.76 9.58 20.90
C GLN A 54 5.38 9.65 20.25
N TYR A 55 4.52 8.68 20.56
CA TYR A 55 3.09 8.79 20.25
C TYR A 55 2.48 9.93 21.06
N ARG A 56 1.49 10.63 20.49
CA ARG A 56 0.74 11.63 21.26
C ARG A 56 -0.50 11.04 21.91
N ASP A 57 -1.12 10.05 21.28
CA ASP A 57 -2.21 9.30 21.90
C ASP A 57 -1.68 8.07 22.62
N LYS A 58 -1.94 7.98 23.93
CA LYS A 58 -1.54 6.83 24.75
C LYS A 58 -2.17 5.51 24.27
N ARG A 59 -3.36 5.54 23.66
CA ARG A 59 -4.01 4.34 23.09
C ARG A 59 -3.22 3.78 21.92
N ASN A 60 -2.60 4.66 21.14
CA ASN A 60 -1.74 4.25 20.02
C ASN A 60 -0.49 3.53 20.54
N GLU A 61 0.15 4.09 21.56
CA GLU A 61 1.31 3.49 22.21
C GLU A 61 0.99 2.14 22.89
N GLN A 62 -0.09 2.10 23.67
CA GLN A 62 -0.41 0.96 24.54
C GLN A 62 -1.08 -0.20 23.80
N LYS A 63 -1.83 0.06 22.73
CA LYS A 63 -2.70 -0.94 22.07
C LYS A 63 -2.53 -0.98 20.56
N HIS A 64 -2.80 0.12 19.86
CA HIS A 64 -2.94 0.06 18.40
C HIS A 64 -1.63 -0.27 17.68
N ALA A 65 -0.50 0.28 18.14
CA ALA A 65 0.81 -0.04 17.56
C ALA A 65 1.15 -1.52 17.72
N ALA A 66 0.89 -2.11 18.90
CA ALA A 66 1.11 -3.53 19.15
C ALA A 66 0.21 -4.43 18.28
N LEU A 67 -1.08 -4.07 18.17
CA LEU A 67 -2.05 -4.79 17.34
C LEU A 67 -1.65 -4.81 15.86
N VAL A 68 -1.22 -3.68 15.31
CA VAL A 68 -0.78 -3.61 13.90
C VAL A 68 0.56 -4.32 13.71
N ARG A 69 1.48 -4.23 14.68
CA ARG A 69 2.81 -4.87 14.62
C ARG A 69 2.74 -6.40 14.70
N SER A 70 1.72 -6.98 15.33
CA SER A 70 1.57 -8.44 15.45
C SER A 70 1.05 -9.12 14.19
N VAL A 71 0.60 -8.37 13.19
CA VAL A 71 0.08 -8.92 11.94
C VAL A 71 1.23 -9.31 11.01
N ASP A 72 1.22 -10.55 10.54
CA ASP A 72 2.01 -10.93 9.38
C ASP A 72 1.32 -10.42 8.11
N TYR A 73 1.82 -9.30 7.57
CA TYR A 73 1.19 -8.66 6.43
C TYR A 73 1.22 -9.53 5.17
N GLU A 74 2.09 -10.52 5.05
CA GLU A 74 2.21 -11.36 3.84
C GLU A 74 1.02 -12.32 3.68
N THR A 75 0.34 -12.64 4.78
CA THR A 75 -0.80 -13.56 4.82
C THR A 75 -2.15 -12.84 4.85
N VAL A 76 -2.15 -11.51 4.92
CA VAL A 76 -3.38 -10.70 4.98
C VAL A 76 -4.17 -10.83 3.69
N THR A 77 -5.45 -11.21 3.84
CA THR A 77 -6.44 -11.29 2.77
C THR A 77 -7.70 -10.45 3.05
N ILE A 78 -7.94 -10.09 4.31
CA ILE A 78 -9.07 -9.29 4.77
C ILE A 78 -8.58 -8.14 5.66
N LEU A 79 -9.30 -7.02 5.63
CA LEU A 79 -9.04 -5.88 6.49
C LEU A 79 -10.16 -5.74 7.53
N GLU A 80 -9.98 -6.38 8.69
CA GLU A 80 -11.01 -6.40 9.74
C GLU A 80 -11.20 -5.03 10.40
N PRO A 81 -12.40 -4.72 10.92
CA PRO A 81 -12.72 -3.41 11.52
C PRO A 81 -11.75 -2.95 12.61
N GLN A 82 -11.26 -3.87 13.44
CA GLN A 82 -10.29 -3.57 14.50
C GLN A 82 -8.96 -3.01 13.97
N TYR A 83 -8.53 -3.49 12.79
CA TYR A 83 -7.32 -3.01 12.14
C TYR A 83 -7.57 -1.66 11.47
N VAL A 84 -8.73 -1.47 10.85
CA VAL A 84 -9.14 -0.18 10.28
C VAL A 84 -9.12 0.91 11.34
N GLU A 85 -9.74 0.67 12.49
CA GLU A 85 -9.76 1.60 13.62
C GLU A 85 -8.34 1.92 14.10
N ALA A 86 -7.51 0.89 14.30
CA ALA A 86 -6.14 1.06 14.74
C ALA A 86 -5.28 1.86 13.75
N ILE A 87 -5.36 1.54 12.45
CA ILE A 87 -4.62 2.23 11.39
C ILE A 87 -5.07 3.68 11.27
N LYS A 88 -6.39 3.95 11.37
CA LYS A 88 -6.91 5.33 11.37
C LYS A 88 -6.41 6.12 12.57
N SER A 89 -6.49 5.55 13.77
CA SER A 89 -6.02 6.18 15.01
C SER A 89 -4.52 6.50 14.93
N LEU A 90 -3.71 5.53 14.50
CA LEU A 90 -2.27 5.71 14.29
C LEU A 90 -1.98 6.77 13.23
N TRP A 91 -2.65 6.72 12.08
CA TRP A 91 -2.41 7.67 11.00
C TRP A 91 -2.78 9.10 11.38
N SER A 92 -3.73 9.29 12.30
CA SER A 92 -4.09 10.60 12.85
C SER A 92 -3.14 11.09 13.95
N ASP A 93 -2.28 10.24 14.50
CA ASP A 93 -1.36 10.60 15.58
C ASP A 93 -0.29 11.59 15.09
N PRO A 94 -0.13 12.76 15.74
CA PRO A 94 0.90 13.71 15.35
C PRO A 94 2.32 13.14 15.40
N GLY A 95 2.62 12.18 16.27
CA GLY A 95 3.92 11.49 16.28
C GLY A 95 4.14 10.65 15.03
N ILE A 96 3.11 9.94 14.57
CA ILE A 96 3.17 9.20 13.29
C ILE A 96 3.25 10.17 12.10
N LYS A 97 2.57 11.32 12.14
CA LYS A 97 2.71 12.35 11.11
C LYS A 97 4.13 12.90 11.04
N GLU A 98 4.74 13.22 12.18
CA GLU A 98 6.15 13.64 12.26
C GLU A 98 7.08 12.55 11.68
N CYS A 99 6.83 11.29 12.02
CA CYS A 99 7.57 10.16 11.47
C CYS A 99 7.43 10.05 9.94
N TYR A 100 6.24 10.31 9.40
CA TYR A 100 6.00 10.34 7.96
C TYR A 100 6.71 11.52 7.27
N ASP A 101 6.80 12.69 7.90
CA ASP A 101 7.53 13.82 7.34
C ASP A 101 9.03 13.51 7.21
N ARG A 102 9.55 12.68 8.12
CA ARG A 102 10.90 12.12 8.14
C ARG A 102 11.08 10.82 7.34
N ARG A 103 10.11 10.44 6.49
CA ARG A 103 10.14 9.20 5.67
C ARG A 103 11.37 8.99 4.79
N ARG A 104 12.19 10.02 4.56
CA ARG A 104 13.47 9.91 3.82
C ARG A 104 14.56 9.22 4.65
N GLU A 105 14.40 9.12 5.96
CA GLU A 105 15.38 8.53 6.89
C GLU A 105 15.22 7.00 7.04
N TYR A 106 14.15 6.41 6.50
CA TYR A 106 13.88 4.97 6.55
C TYR A 106 13.18 4.47 5.29
N GLN A 107 12.98 3.16 5.21
CA GLN A 107 12.31 2.53 4.08
C GLN A 107 10.79 2.60 4.26
N LEU A 108 10.15 3.53 3.55
CA LEU A 108 8.70 3.61 3.42
C LEU A 108 8.31 3.46 1.94
N ILE A 109 7.17 2.82 1.67
CA ILE A 109 6.63 2.78 0.31
C ILE A 109 6.13 4.17 -0.11
N ASP A 110 6.37 4.55 -1.35
CA ASP A 110 5.99 5.88 -1.86
C ASP A 110 4.47 6.10 -1.83
N SER A 111 3.69 5.03 -2.05
CA SER A 111 2.23 5.02 -2.02
C SER A 111 1.61 4.99 -0.60
N ALA A 112 2.42 5.04 0.46
CA ALA A 112 1.93 4.95 1.84
C ALA A 112 0.84 5.98 2.14
N LYS A 113 1.07 7.26 1.83
CA LYS A 113 0.10 8.32 2.08
C LYS A 113 -1.19 8.13 1.30
N TYR A 114 -1.10 7.72 0.03
CA TYR A 114 -2.27 7.49 -0.81
C TYR A 114 -3.21 6.44 -0.19
N TYR A 115 -2.67 5.31 0.26
CA TYR A 115 -3.49 4.27 0.88
C TYR A 115 -4.01 4.66 2.26
N LEU A 116 -3.18 5.27 3.10
CA LEU A 116 -3.57 5.66 4.46
C LEU A 116 -4.62 6.79 4.48
N ASP A 117 -4.54 7.72 3.54
CA ASP A 117 -5.59 8.75 3.36
C ASP A 117 -6.88 8.16 2.76
N SER A 118 -6.80 7.03 2.06
CA SER A 118 -7.94 6.35 1.41
C SER A 118 -8.50 5.18 2.23
N ILE A 119 -8.11 5.04 3.50
CA ILE A 119 -8.42 3.84 4.30
C ILE A 119 -9.92 3.59 4.45
N ASP A 120 -10.74 4.65 4.52
CA ASP A 120 -12.19 4.53 4.60
C ASP A 120 -12.82 3.94 3.32
N ARG A 121 -12.30 4.33 2.14
CA ARG A 121 -12.72 3.73 0.86
C ARG A 121 -12.30 2.27 0.79
N ILE A 122 -11.07 1.97 1.22
CA ILE A 122 -10.47 0.64 1.11
C ILE A 122 -11.12 -0.36 2.10
N ALA A 123 -11.62 0.13 3.24
CA ALA A 123 -12.30 -0.66 4.25
C ALA A 123 -13.80 -0.88 3.95
N ALA A 124 -14.33 -0.34 2.86
CA ALA A 124 -15.74 -0.52 2.50
C ALA A 124 -16.06 -2.01 2.20
N PRO A 125 -17.24 -2.53 2.58
CA PRO A 125 -17.57 -3.95 2.39
C PRO A 125 -17.53 -4.44 0.94
N ASP A 126 -17.77 -3.55 -0.01
CA ASP A 126 -17.81 -3.80 -1.45
C ASP A 126 -16.56 -3.28 -2.18
N TYR A 127 -15.48 -3.01 -1.43
CA TYR A 127 -14.25 -2.48 -2.00
C TYR A 127 -13.69 -3.35 -3.13
N LEU A 128 -13.41 -2.70 -4.24
CA LEU A 128 -12.66 -3.20 -5.37
C LEU A 128 -11.51 -2.25 -5.66
N SER A 129 -10.34 -2.81 -5.96
CA SER A 129 -9.18 -1.98 -6.27
C SER A 129 -9.44 -1.15 -7.51
N THR A 130 -9.18 0.15 -7.42
CA THR A 130 -9.23 1.05 -8.57
C THR A 130 -7.97 0.86 -9.42
N GLU A 131 -7.98 1.36 -10.65
CA GLU A 131 -6.77 1.39 -11.48
C GLU A 131 -5.64 2.15 -10.78
N GLN A 132 -5.97 3.22 -10.04
CA GLN A 132 -4.99 3.95 -9.23
C GLN A 132 -4.41 3.09 -8.11
N ASP A 133 -5.24 2.30 -7.42
CA ASP A 133 -4.78 1.33 -6.42
C ASP A 133 -3.83 0.31 -7.04
N ILE A 134 -4.17 -0.21 -8.23
CA ILE A 134 -3.36 -1.17 -8.96
C ILE A 134 -2.03 -0.55 -9.41
N LEU A 135 -2.03 0.70 -9.86
CA LEU A 135 -0.80 1.41 -10.22
C LEU A 135 0.12 1.61 -9.02
N CYS A 136 -0.44 1.95 -7.86
CA CYS A 136 0.30 2.21 -6.63
C CYS A 136 0.77 0.95 -5.88
N VAL A 137 0.18 -0.22 -6.15
CA VAL A 137 0.44 -1.41 -5.32
C VAL A 137 1.80 -2.01 -5.64
N ARG A 138 2.58 -2.27 -4.60
CA ARG A 138 3.83 -3.02 -4.73
C ARG A 138 3.56 -4.49 -4.52
N ILE A 139 3.89 -5.29 -5.54
CA ILE A 139 3.89 -6.75 -5.46
C ILE A 139 5.35 -7.19 -5.49
N LEU A 140 5.75 -7.95 -4.48
CA LEU A 140 7.04 -8.65 -4.49
C LEU A 140 6.96 -9.72 -5.58
N ILE A 141 7.67 -9.51 -6.68
CA ILE A 141 7.66 -10.45 -7.80
C ILE A 141 8.73 -11.50 -7.51
N ASN A 142 8.31 -12.68 -7.07
CA ASN A 142 9.20 -13.85 -7.07
C ASN A 142 9.25 -14.40 -8.50
N GLY A 143 10.14 -13.86 -9.35
CA GLY A 143 10.38 -14.34 -10.71
C GLY A 143 10.32 -13.27 -11.80
N ILE A 144 10.46 -13.72 -13.06
CA ILE A 144 10.29 -12.90 -14.26
C ILE A 144 8.83 -13.03 -14.70
N THR A 145 8.06 -11.94 -14.69
CA THR A 145 6.72 -11.88 -15.28
C THR A 145 6.84 -11.30 -16.69
N GLU A 146 6.53 -12.10 -17.71
CA GLU A 146 6.49 -11.67 -19.11
C GLU A 146 5.12 -11.07 -19.42
N TYR A 147 5.10 -9.90 -20.06
CA TYR A 147 3.88 -9.21 -20.49
C TYR A 147 3.94 -9.07 -22.01
N SER A 148 2.98 -9.67 -22.72
CA SER A 148 2.79 -9.50 -24.16
C SER A 148 1.72 -8.45 -24.43
N PHE A 149 2.05 -7.47 -25.25
CA PHE A 149 1.11 -6.43 -25.70
C PHE A 149 1.05 -6.46 -27.22
N ASP A 150 -0.14 -6.66 -27.77
CA ASP A 150 -0.39 -6.51 -29.20
C ASP A 150 -0.67 -5.05 -29.50
N PHE A 151 0.34 -4.34 -30.00
CA PHE A 151 0.17 -2.97 -30.47
C PHE A 151 -0.44 -2.98 -31.86
N GLU A 152 -1.76 -2.81 -31.99
CA GLU A 152 -2.35 -2.45 -33.27
C GLU A 152 -1.92 -1.01 -33.63
N ASN A 153 -1.06 -0.89 -34.65
CA ASN A 153 -0.66 0.36 -35.33
C ASN A 153 0.33 1.29 -34.60
N ILE A 154 1.53 0.82 -34.25
CA ILE A 154 2.67 1.73 -34.08
C ILE A 154 3.58 1.67 -35.31
N THR A 155 3.46 2.69 -36.17
CA THR A 155 4.51 2.99 -37.16
C THR A 155 5.48 3.97 -36.51
N PHE A 156 6.66 3.50 -36.10
CA PHE A 156 7.76 4.41 -35.77
C PHE A 156 8.33 4.98 -37.08
N ARG A 157 8.30 6.30 -37.23
CA ARG A 157 9.04 7.05 -38.25
C ARG A 157 10.08 7.93 -37.59
#